data_AF-A0A654DI15-F1
#
_entry.id   AF-A0A654DI15-F1
#
_cell.length_a   1.000
_cell.length_b   1.000
_cell.length_c   1.000
_cell.angle_alpha   90.00
_cell.angle_beta   90.00
_cell.angle_gamma   90.00
#
_symmetry.space_group_name_H-M   'P 1'
#
loop_
_entity.id
_entity.type
_entity.pdbx_description
1 polymer ?
#
loop_
_entity_poly.entity_id
_entity_poly.type
_entity_poly.pdbx_seq_one_letter_code
_entity_poly.pdbx_strand_id
1 'polypeptide(L)'
;MADPIPFALDGEESLTAVVGRLAGETRALATAEIAVYKAKFGETATAYKSAAMFFAIAGVLALAALIALLVGAILTLATLVGPGWATAIVVLVVLAIAGALAMVGKSKLKPESEPAT
;
A
#
# COMPACT_ATOMS: atom_id res chain seq x y z
N MET A 1 -60.38 -19.73 -23.25
CA MET A 1 -60.15 -20.74 -22.20
C MET A 1 -58.91 -20.28 -21.45
N ALA A 2 -59.10 -19.50 -20.39
CA ALA A 2 -58.00 -18.94 -19.59
C ALA A 2 -57.65 -19.95 -18.49
N ASP A 3 -56.37 -20.29 -18.40
CA ASP A 3 -55.85 -21.22 -17.38
C ASP A 3 -55.90 -20.53 -16.00
N PRO A 4 -56.48 -21.15 -14.96
CA PRO A 4 -56.44 -20.62 -13.60
C PRO A 4 -55.01 -20.70 -13.06
N ILE A 5 -54.47 -19.59 -12.57
CA ILE A 5 -53.11 -19.56 -12.04
C ILE A 5 -53.03 -20.41 -10.74
N PRO A 6 -52.07 -21.35 -10.62
CA PRO A 6 -52.02 -22.34 -9.55
C PRO A 6 -51.32 -21.81 -8.29
N PHE A 7 -51.85 -20.74 -7.70
CA PHE A 7 -51.52 -20.40 -6.30
C PHE A 7 -52.68 -20.79 -5.41
N ALA A 8 -52.86 -22.11 -5.25
CA ALA A 8 -53.52 -22.64 -4.07
C ALA A 8 -52.50 -22.53 -2.93
N LEU A 9 -52.74 -21.62 -1.99
CA LEU A 9 -51.95 -21.48 -0.77
C LEU A 9 -52.47 -22.53 0.21
N ASP A 10 -51.98 -23.76 0.10
CA ASP A 10 -52.15 -24.74 1.18
C ASP A 10 -51.48 -24.17 2.44
N GLY A 11 -52.29 -23.84 3.44
CA GLY A 11 -51.97 -22.95 4.57
C GLY A 11 -50.94 -23.47 5.58
N GLU A 12 -50.15 -24.46 5.20
CA GLU A 12 -49.21 -25.17 6.08
C GLU A 12 -47.77 -25.18 5.55
N GLU A 13 -47.51 -24.74 4.31
CA GLU A 13 -46.17 -24.22 3.99
C GLU A 13 -46.07 -22.81 4.58
N SER A 14 -45.88 -22.82 5.90
CA SER A 14 -46.01 -21.71 6.80
C SER A 14 -45.22 -20.50 6.31
N LEU A 15 -45.82 -19.30 6.36
CA LEU A 15 -45.09 -18.02 6.25
C LEU A 15 -43.82 -18.00 7.12
N THR A 16 -43.83 -18.72 8.24
CA THR A 16 -42.68 -18.95 9.12
C THR A 16 -41.52 -19.65 8.39
N ALA A 17 -41.79 -20.59 7.50
CA ALA A 17 -40.79 -21.30 6.70
C ALA A 17 -40.16 -20.38 5.64
N VAL A 18 -40.95 -19.52 4.97
CA VAL A 18 -40.43 -18.55 3.98
C VAL A 18 -39.57 -17.48 4.68
N VAL A 19 -40.04 -16.94 5.80
CA VAL A 19 -39.28 -15.97 6.61
C VAL A 19 -38.01 -16.60 7.19
N GLY A 20 -38.09 -17.85 7.67
CA GLY A 20 -36.93 -18.60 8.15
C GLY A 20 -35.88 -18.82 7.07
N ARG A 21 -36.31 -19.08 5.83
CA ARG A 21 -35.43 -19.28 4.67
C ARG A 21 -34.76 -17.97 4.24
N LEU A 22 -35.50 -16.86 4.19
CA LEU A 22 -34.96 -15.53 3.87
C LEU A 22 -33.98 -15.02 4.94
N ALA A 23 -34.26 -15.28 6.22
CA ALA A 23 -33.34 -15.00 7.32
C ALA A 23 -32.05 -15.84 7.22
N GLY A 24 -32.18 -17.11 6.84
CA GLY A 24 -31.05 -17.99 6.54
C GLY A 24 -30.20 -17.50 5.37
N GLU A 25 -30.83 -17.10 4.27
CA GLU A 25 -30.17 -16.57 3.07
C GLU A 25 -29.48 -15.23 3.33
N THR A 26 -30.09 -14.34 4.11
CA THR A 26 -29.49 -13.06 4.51
C THR A 26 -28.23 -13.27 5.36
N ARG A 27 -28.26 -14.23 6.29
CA ARG A 27 -27.10 -14.60 7.12
C ARG A 27 -25.99 -15.23 6.29
N ALA A 28 -26.36 -16.08 5.33
CA ALA A 28 -25.42 -16.68 4.39
C ALA A 28 -24.75 -15.61 3.51
N LEU A 29 -25.51 -14.64 3.00
CA LEU A 29 -25.01 -13.52 2.22
C LEU A 29 -24.04 -12.64 3.03
N ALA A 30 -24.42 -12.27 4.26
CA ALA A 30 -23.54 -11.49 5.14
C ALA A 30 -22.21 -12.21 5.41
N THR A 31 -22.26 -13.52 5.61
CA THR A 31 -21.05 -14.33 5.83
C THR A 31 -20.18 -14.41 4.57
N ALA A 32 -20.80 -14.49 3.39
CA ALA A 32 -20.11 -14.51 2.11
C ALA A 32 -19.43 -13.16 1.81
N GLU A 33 -20.10 -12.03 2.06
CA GLU A 33 -19.48 -10.70 1.89
C GLU A 33 -18.28 -10.53 2.82
N ILE A 34 -18.39 -10.94 4.09
CA ILE A 34 -17.26 -10.92 5.03
C ILE A 34 -16.10 -11.79 4.52
N ALA A 35 -16.40 -12.98 3.98
CA ALA A 35 -15.37 -13.86 3.41
C ALA A 35 -14.69 -13.24 2.18
N VAL A 36 -15.46 -12.59 1.29
CA VAL A 36 -14.95 -11.89 0.10
C VAL A 36 -14.08 -10.69 0.50
N TYR A 37 -14.53 -9.86 1.44
CA TYR A 37 -13.73 -8.76 1.98
C TYR A 37 -12.42 -9.29 2.57
N LYS A 38 -12.49 -10.34 3.40
CA LYS A 38 -11.33 -10.94 4.03
C LYS A 38 -10.35 -11.53 3.01
N ALA A 39 -10.83 -12.14 1.93
CA ALA A 39 -9.99 -12.64 0.83
C ALA A 39 -9.28 -11.49 0.11
N LYS A 40 -10.03 -10.43 -0.25
CA LYS A 40 -9.47 -9.25 -0.92
C LYS A 40 -8.41 -8.54 -0.07
N PHE A 41 -8.64 -8.44 1.24
CA PHE A 41 -7.66 -7.90 2.18
C PHE A 41 -6.48 -8.85 2.41
N GLY A 42 -6.70 -10.17 2.50
CA GLY A 42 -5.64 -11.16 2.76
C GLY A 42 -4.68 -11.36 1.59
N GLU A 43 -5.21 -11.37 0.36
CA GLU A 43 -4.42 -11.46 -0.87
C GLU A 43 -3.57 -10.21 -1.07
N THR A 44 -4.17 -9.04 -0.86
CA THR A 44 -3.46 -7.75 -0.86
C THR A 44 -2.40 -7.72 0.25
N ALA A 45 -2.76 -8.03 1.49
CA ALA A 45 -1.83 -8.00 2.63
C ALA A 45 -0.62 -8.93 2.45
N THR A 46 -0.80 -10.09 1.83
CA THR A 46 0.30 -11.04 1.56
C THR A 46 1.27 -10.48 0.52
N ALA A 47 0.75 -9.88 -0.56
CA ALA A 47 1.57 -9.22 -1.57
C ALA A 47 2.35 -8.03 -0.98
N TYR A 48 1.70 -7.20 -0.16
CA TYR A 48 2.36 -6.08 0.54
C TYR A 48 3.44 -6.56 1.52
N LYS A 49 3.21 -7.65 2.25
CA LYS A 49 4.20 -8.22 3.19
C LYS A 49 5.44 -8.71 2.46
N SER A 50 5.27 -9.43 1.36
CA SER A 50 6.40 -9.90 0.53
C SER A 50 7.17 -8.72 -0.07
N ALA A 51 6.45 -7.76 -0.65
CA ALA A 51 7.05 -6.54 -1.19
C ALA A 51 7.84 -5.76 -0.11
N ALA A 52 7.30 -5.61 1.10
CA ALA A 52 7.96 -4.92 2.20
C ALA A 52 9.30 -5.56 2.59
N MET A 53 9.41 -6.89 2.55
CA MET A 53 10.67 -7.59 2.83
C MET A 53 11.72 -7.29 1.75
N PHE A 54 11.34 -7.39 0.47
CA PHE A 54 12.24 -7.05 -0.63
C PHE A 54 12.66 -5.58 -0.60
N PHE A 55 11.74 -4.66 -0.31
CA PHE A 55 12.04 -3.24 -0.15
C PHE A 55 12.97 -2.97 1.04
N ALA A 56 12.81 -3.68 2.16
CA ALA A 56 13.72 -3.55 3.30
C ALA A 56 15.14 -3.97 2.92
N ILE A 57 15.30 -5.13 2.27
CA ILE A 57 16.61 -5.62 1.80
C ILE A 57 17.20 -4.65 0.77
N ALA A 58 16.41 -4.22 -0.21
CA ALA A 58 16.83 -3.27 -1.23
C ALA A 58 17.26 -1.93 -0.61
N GLY A 59 16.54 -1.43 0.41
CA GLY A 59 16.90 -0.22 1.14
C GLY A 59 18.23 -0.35 1.87
N VAL A 60 18.47 -1.48 2.54
CA VAL A 60 19.75 -1.76 3.21
C VAL A 60 20.89 -1.85 2.20
N LEU A 61 20.68 -2.56 1.08
CA LEU A 61 21.69 -2.68 0.02
C LEU A 61 21.99 -1.34 -0.66
N ALA A 62 20.97 -0.53 -0.93
CA ALA A 62 21.12 0.80 -1.49
C ALA A 62 21.90 1.72 -0.53
N LEU A 63 21.62 1.65 0.78
CA LEU A 63 22.37 2.39 1.80
C LEU A 63 23.84 1.92 1.85
N ALA A 64 24.09 0.62 1.85
CA ALA A 64 25.43 0.07 1.85
C ALA A 64 26.22 0.49 0.60
N ALA A 65 25.60 0.42 -0.57
CA ALA A 65 26.18 0.87 -1.83
C ALA A 65 26.48 2.37 -1.82
N LEU A 66 25.57 3.19 -1.28
CA LEU A 66 25.79 4.62 -1.13
C LEU A 66 26.99 4.92 -0.22
N ILE A 67 27.07 4.26 0.95
CA ILE A 67 28.22 4.42 1.86
C ILE A 67 29.52 4.03 1.16
N ALA A 68 29.56 2.88 0.48
CA ALA A 68 30.73 2.42 -0.26
C ALA A 68 31.13 3.40 -1.38
N LEU A 69 30.15 3.96 -2.10
CA LEU A 69 30.37 4.97 -3.13
C LEU A 69 30.96 6.27 -2.55
N LEU A 70 30.44 6.73 -1.40
CA LEU A 70 30.98 7.91 -0.72
C LEU A 70 32.41 7.68 -0.23
N VAL A 71 32.69 6.53 0.37
CA VAL A 71 34.05 6.15 0.77
C VAL A 71 34.98 6.10 -0.44
N GLY A 72 34.56 5.45 -1.54
CA GLY A 72 35.33 5.39 -2.77
C GLY A 72 35.61 6.78 -3.36
N ALA A 73 34.62 7.66 -3.36
CA ALA A 73 34.77 9.05 -3.80
C ALA A 73 35.78 9.81 -2.92
N ILE A 74 35.68 9.67 -1.59
CA ILE A 74 36.63 10.29 -0.65
C ILE A 74 38.04 9.78 -0.91
N LEU A 75 38.26 8.46 -1.01
CA LEU A 75 39.58 7.89 -1.22
C LEU A 75 40.18 8.31 -2.56
N THR A 76 39.36 8.37 -3.61
CA THR A 76 39.80 8.83 -4.93
C THR A 76 40.22 10.30 -4.87
N LEU A 77 39.39 11.17 -4.28
CA LEU A 77 39.67 12.60 -4.20
C LEU A 77 40.81 12.91 -3.22
N ALA A 78 40.99 12.09 -2.19
CA ALA A 78 42.08 12.21 -1.23
C ALA A 78 43.46 12.12 -1.90
N THR A 79 43.57 11.42 -3.03
CA THR A 79 44.83 11.36 -3.81
C THR A 79 45.20 12.70 -4.46
N LEU A 80 44.22 13.61 -4.66
CA LEU A 80 44.42 14.91 -5.30
C LEU A 80 44.53 16.06 -4.30
N VAL A 81 43.65 16.09 -3.28
CA VAL A 81 43.51 17.25 -2.36
C VAL A 81 43.84 16.92 -0.91
N GLY A 82 44.20 15.67 -0.62
CA GLY A 82 44.43 15.15 0.73
C GLY A 82 43.14 14.69 1.43
N PRO A 83 43.25 13.82 2.46
CA PRO A 83 42.08 13.17 3.07
C PRO A 83 41.07 14.12 3.71
N GLY A 84 41.55 15.16 4.40
CA GLY A 84 40.68 16.11 5.12
C GLY A 84 39.86 17.00 4.18
N TRP A 85 40.44 17.46 3.08
CA TRP A 85 39.72 18.26 2.09
C TRP A 85 38.78 17.41 1.25
N ALA A 86 39.17 16.18 0.93
CA ALA A 86 38.33 15.23 0.20
C ALA A 86 37.02 14.94 0.96
N THR A 87 37.10 14.67 2.26
CA THR A 87 35.90 14.43 3.09
C THR A 87 35.01 15.67 3.14
N ALA A 88 35.58 16.86 3.36
CA ALA A 88 34.82 18.10 3.40
C ALA A 88 34.08 18.37 2.08
N ILE A 89 34.75 18.21 0.93
CA ILE A 89 34.15 18.42 -0.39
C ILE A 89 33.00 17.44 -0.62
N VAL A 90 33.21 16.14 -0.39
CA VAL A 90 32.18 15.13 -0.61
C VAL A 90 30.96 15.38 0.28
N VAL A 91 31.17 15.70 1.56
CA VAL A 91 30.08 16.01 2.49
C VAL A 91 29.27 17.22 2.03
N LEU A 92 29.93 18.31 1.62
CA LEU A 92 29.25 19.50 1.14
C LEU A 92 28.41 19.23 -0.11
N VAL A 93 28.94 18.47 -1.07
CA VAL A 93 28.21 18.07 -2.29
C VAL A 93 26.99 17.23 -1.95
N VAL A 94 27.13 16.23 -1.07
CA VAL A 94 26.01 15.36 -0.65
C VAL A 94 24.94 16.17 0.08
N LEU A 95 25.33 17.09 0.97
CA LEU A 95 24.37 17.95 1.67
C LEU A 95 23.64 18.91 0.73
N ALA A 96 24.32 19.44 -0.29
CA ALA A 96 23.67 20.27 -1.31
C ALA A 96 22.61 19.47 -2.08
N ILE A 97 22.94 18.24 -2.50
CA ILE A 97 21.99 17.33 -3.18
C ILE A 97 20.81 16.98 -2.25
N ALA A 98 21.08 16.61 -1.00
CA ALA A 98 20.05 16.28 -0.01
C ALA A 98 19.12 17.48 0.26
N GLY A 99 19.67 18.69 0.38
CA GLY A 99 18.91 19.92 0.54
C GLY A 99 18.00 20.19 -0.66
N ALA A 100 18.50 20.01 -1.89
CA ALA A 100 17.70 20.15 -3.11
C ALA A 100 16.55 19.14 -3.16
N LEU A 101 16.82 17.87 -2.89
CA LEU A 101 15.81 16.81 -2.80
C LEU A 101 14.76 17.09 -1.72
N ALA A 102 15.17 17.60 -0.55
CA ALA A 102 14.26 17.96 0.53
C ALA A 102 13.31 19.10 0.12
N MET A 103 13.80 20.10 -0.62
CA MET A 103 12.95 21.17 -1.17
C MET A 103 11.92 20.65 -2.18
N VAL A 104 12.33 19.75 -3.08
CA VAL A 104 11.42 19.11 -4.05
C VAL A 104 10.41 18.21 -3.36
N GLY A 105 10.81 17.47 -2.32
CA GLY A 105 9.89 16.67 -1.51
C GLY A 105 8.86 17.55 -0.81
N LYS A 106 9.30 18.65 -0.22
CA LYS A 106 8.42 19.62 0.46
C LYS A 106 7.39 20.23 -0.49
N SER A 107 7.74 20.51 -1.75
CA SER A 107 6.79 21.09 -2.71
C SER A 107 5.69 20.10 -3.12
N LYS A 108 5.97 18.80 -3.11
CA LYS A 108 4.98 17.74 -3.40
C LYS A 108 4.03 17.44 -2.23
N LEU A 109 4.39 17.84 -1.01
CA LEU A 109 3.56 17.69 0.17
C LEU A 109 2.59 18.86 0.40
N LYS A 110 2.61 19.88 -0.46
CA LYS A 110 1.67 21.01 -0.35
C LYS A 110 0.29 20.50 -0.76
N PRO A 111 -0.70 20.46 0.15
CA PRO A 111 -2.06 20.13 -0.23
C PRO A 111 -2.54 21.21 -1.21
N GLU A 112 -3.03 20.79 -2.37
CA GLU A 112 -3.81 21.65 -3.25
C GLU A 112 -4.97 22.17 -2.40
N SER A 113 -4.95 23.45 -2.04
CA SER A 113 -6.07 24.06 -1.35
C SER A 113 -7.21 24.12 -2.35
N GLU A 114 -8.12 23.16 -2.26
CA GLU A 114 -9.38 23.15 -3.00
C GLU A 114 -10.07 24.52 -2.78
N PRO A 115 -10.30 25.33 -3.83
CA PRO A 115 -11.03 26.57 -3.68
C PRO A 115 -12.46 26.22 -3.29
N ALA A 116 -12.87 26.70 -2.12
CA ALA A 116 -14.23 26.56 -1.63
C ALA A 116 -15.24 27.08 -2.68
N THR A 117 -16.07 26.19 -3.20
CA THR A 117 -17.32 26.50 -3.91
C THR A 117 -18.42 25.63 -3.37
#